data_AF-A0A8J6Y2U0-F1
#
_entry.id   AF-A0A8J6Y2U0-F1
#
_cell.length_a   1.000
_cell.length_b   1.000
_cell.length_c   1.000
_cell.angle_alpha   90.00
_cell.angle_beta   90.00
_cell.angle_gamma   90.00
#
_symmetry.space_group_name_H-M   'P 1'
#
loop_
_entity.id
_entity.type
_entity.pdbx_description
1 polymer ?
#
loop_
_entity_poly.entity_id
_entity_poly.type
_entity_poly.pdbx_seq_one_letter_code
_entity_poly.pdbx_strand_id
1 'polypeptide(L)'
;MTLKGNWAYHSWMAFLAVLVVSGGFAYWRQFTEGLILTNMRDQVSWAFYIGNFTFLVGVAAAAVLLVIPAYVYNWKPIREIAIFG
;
A
#
# COMPACT_ATOMS: atom_id res chain seq x y z
N MET A 1 2.93 13.06 23.04
CA MET A 1 2.03 11.87 23.10
C MET A 1 0.59 12.35 23.06
N THR A 2 0.04 12.62 21.89
CA THR A 2 -1.35 13.08 21.70
C THR A 2 -2.25 11.90 21.37
N LEU A 3 -2.45 11.01 22.35
CA LEU A 3 -3.51 9.99 22.34
C LEU A 3 -4.86 10.62 22.71
N LYS A 4 -5.28 11.65 21.97
CA LYS A 4 -6.66 12.17 22.02
C LYS A 4 -7.28 11.98 20.63
N GLY A 5 -7.45 10.71 20.26
CA GLY A 5 -8.17 10.33 19.06
C GLY A 5 -9.66 10.25 19.35
N ASN A 6 -10.48 10.83 18.47
CA ASN A 6 -11.92 10.60 18.44
C ASN A 6 -12.21 9.07 18.42
N TRP A 7 -13.34 8.60 18.94
CA TRP A 7 -13.71 7.17 18.93
C TRP A 7 -13.58 6.52 17.53
N ALA A 8 -13.86 7.30 16.48
CA ALA A 8 -13.67 6.91 15.09
C ALA A 8 -12.20 6.60 14.74
N TYR A 9 -11.23 7.36 15.27
CA TYR A 9 -9.80 7.12 15.03
C TYR A 9 -9.36 5.78 15.63
N HIS A 10 -9.74 5.49 16.87
CA HIS A 10 -9.41 4.21 17.49
C HIS A 10 -10.09 3.02 16.81
N SER A 11 -11.34 3.19 16.38
CA SER A 11 -12.05 2.18 15.58
C SER A 11 -11.34 1.92 14.25
N TRP A 12 -10.88 2.98 13.57
CA TRP A 12 -10.13 2.86 12.32
C TRP A 12 -8.77 2.17 12.53
N MET A 13 -8.04 2.55 13.57
CA MET A 13 -6.76 1.91 13.92
C MET A 13 -6.95 0.43 14.27
N ALA A 14 -8.00 0.08 15.02
CA ALA A 14 -8.32 -1.32 15.32
C ALA A 14 -8.67 -2.11 14.06
N PHE A 15 -9.45 -1.51 13.15
CA PHE A 15 -9.77 -2.12 11.86
C PHE A 15 -8.52 -2.39 11.03
N LEU A 16 -7.62 -1.41 10.90
CA LEU A 16 -6.33 -1.60 10.19
C LEU A 16 -5.47 -2.67 10.87
N ALA A 17 -5.44 -2.72 12.20
CA ALA A 17 -4.69 -3.74 12.93
C ALA A 17 -5.22 -5.15 12.65
N VAL A 18 -6.54 -5.33 12.62
CA VAL A 18 -7.18 -6.62 12.25
C VAL A 18 -6.80 -7.02 10.83
N LEU A 19 -6.80 -6.08 9.87
CA LEU A 19 -6.37 -6.36 8.51
C LEU A 19 -4.90 -6.81 8.45
N VAL A 20 -4.00 -6.12 9.15
CA VAL A 20 -2.57 -6.48 9.20
C VAL A 20 -2.36 -7.88 9.81
N VAL A 21 -3.04 -8.17 10.92
CA VAL A 21 -2.97 -9.50 11.57
C VAL A 21 -3.51 -10.58 10.64
N SER A 22 -4.62 -10.32 9.94
CA SER A 22 -5.19 -11.27 8.98
C SER A 22 -4.24 -11.54 7.81
N GLY A 23 -3.55 -10.51 7.31
CA GLY A 23 -2.53 -10.65 6.26
C GLY A 23 -1.30 -11.42 6.75
N GLY A 24 -0.84 -11.14 7.97
CA GLY A 24 0.25 -11.88 8.61
C GLY A 24 -0.08 -13.36 8.83
N PHE A 25 -1.31 -13.66 9.23
CA PHE A 25 -1.79 -15.05 9.34
C PHE A 25 -1.83 -15.76 7.98
N ALA A 26 -2.31 -15.10 6.93
CA ALA A 26 -2.28 -15.63 5.56
C ALA A 26 -0.84 -15.90 5.09
N TYR A 27 0.10 -14.98 5.39
CA TYR A 27 1.52 -15.15 5.08
C TYR A 27 2.14 -16.33 5.82
N TRP A 28 1.83 -16.49 7.11
CA TRP A 28 2.28 -17.64 7.90
C TRP A 28 1.77 -18.97 7.34
N ARG A 29 0.49 -19.04 6.97
CA ARG A 29 -0.08 -20.22 6.32
C ARG A 29 0.60 -20.54 5.01
N GLN A 30 0.85 -19.52 4.18
CA GLN A 30 1.58 -19.69 2.92
C GLN A 30 3.02 -20.16 3.13
N PHE A 31 3.71 -19.68 4.16
CA PHE A 31 5.05 -20.13 4.49
C PHE A 31 5.09 -21.62 4.88
N THR A 32 4.04 -22.09 5.56
CA THR A 32 3.96 -23.48 6.07
C THR A 32 3.44 -24.47 5.02
N GLU A 33 2.39 -24.10 4.28
CA GLU A 33 1.71 -24.98 3.30
C GLU A 33 2.22 -24.79 1.87
N GLY A 34 3.09 -23.81 1.63
CA GLY A 34 3.71 -23.51 0.34
C GLY A 34 2.84 -22.67 -0.60
N LEU A 35 3.37 -22.41 -1.80
CA LEU A 35 2.73 -21.62 -2.87
C LEU A 35 1.44 -22.26 -3.44
N ILE A 36 1.07 -23.47 -3.01
CA ILE A 36 -0.20 -24.10 -3.38
C ILE A 36 -1.38 -23.27 -2.85
N LEU A 37 -1.25 -22.65 -1.68
CA LEU A 37 -2.31 -21.84 -1.07
C LEU A 37 -2.65 -20.57 -1.87
N THR A 38 -1.72 -20.04 -2.66
CA THR A 38 -1.95 -18.85 -3.48
C THR A 38 -2.66 -19.19 -4.79
N ASN A 39 -2.98 -20.46 -5.02
CA ASN A 39 -3.60 -21.00 -6.22
C ASN A 39 -2.81 -20.65 -7.51
N MET A 40 -1.50 -20.43 -7.38
CA MET A 40 -0.62 -20.22 -8.52
C MET A 40 -0.45 -21.54 -9.28
N ARG A 41 -0.68 -21.50 -10.59
CA ARG A 41 -0.50 -22.63 -11.52
C ARG A 41 0.64 -22.30 -12.47
N ASP A 42 1.22 -23.30 -13.13
CA ASP A 42 2.28 -23.07 -14.14
C ASP A 42 1.87 -22.05 -15.22
N GLN A 43 0.59 -22.01 -15.58
CA GLN A 43 0.03 -21.05 -16.54
C GLN A 43 0.00 -19.59 -16.02
N VAL A 44 -0.03 -19.39 -14.70
CA VAL A 44 -0.09 -18.05 -14.06
C VAL A 44 0.87 -18.04 -12.86
N SER A 45 2.15 -18.10 -13.18
CA SER A 45 3.25 -18.21 -12.23
C SER A 45 3.59 -16.91 -11.49
N TRP A 46 2.96 -15.78 -11.87
CA TRP A 46 3.19 -14.45 -11.30
C TRP A 46 1.96 -13.83 -10.59
N ALA A 47 0.76 -14.19 -11.03
CA ALA A 47 -0.56 -13.87 -10.46
C ALA A 47 -0.61 -12.59 -9.60
N PHE A 48 -1.06 -12.71 -8.35
CA PHE A 48 -1.34 -11.59 -7.46
C PHE A 48 -0.06 -10.86 -7.01
N TYR A 49 1.09 -11.54 -6.90
CA TYR A 49 2.34 -10.91 -6.44
C TYR A 49 2.79 -9.81 -7.37
N ILE A 50 2.93 -10.13 -8.66
CA ILE A 50 3.48 -9.17 -9.60
C ILE A 50 2.44 -8.15 -10.03
N GLY A 51 1.14 -8.51 -10.02
CA GLY A 51 0.07 -7.53 -10.17
C GLY A 51 0.10 -6.43 -9.09
N ASN A 52 0.26 -6.80 -7.82
CA ASN A 52 0.38 -5.80 -6.74
C ASN A 52 1.68 -5.00 -6.82
N PHE A 53 2.78 -5.64 -7.20
CA PHE A 53 4.06 -4.95 -7.38
C PHE A 53 3.97 -3.86 -8.46
N THR A 54 3.49 -4.20 -9.66
CA THR A 54 3.37 -3.22 -10.76
C THR A 54 2.33 -2.14 -10.45
N PHE A 55 1.26 -2.47 -9.73
CA PHE A 55 0.30 -1.49 -9.24
C PHE A 55 0.96 -0.46 -8.31
N LEU A 56 1.68 -0.92 -7.29
CA LEU A 56 2.36 -0.01 -6.35
C LEU A 56 3.44 0.83 -7.03
N VAL A 57 4.20 0.25 -7.96
CA VAL A 57 5.15 1.00 -8.80
C VAL A 57 4.43 2.06 -9.63
N GLY A 58 3.26 1.75 -10.20
CA GLY A 58 2.43 2.70 -10.93
C GLY A 58 1.93 3.86 -10.06
N VAL A 59 1.46 3.57 -8.85
CA VAL A 59 1.05 4.60 -7.88
C VAL A 59 2.23 5.49 -7.48
N ALA A 60 3.40 4.92 -7.21
CA ALA A 60 4.60 5.68 -6.90
C ALA A 60 5.05 6.56 -8.08
N ALA A 61 5.00 6.04 -9.31
CA ALA A 61 5.32 6.80 -10.51
C ALA A 61 4.37 7.99 -10.72
N ALA A 62 3.07 7.82 -10.44
CA ALA A 62 2.09 8.90 -10.48
C ALA A 62 2.40 9.99 -9.45
N ALA A 63 2.79 9.62 -8.22
CA ALA A 63 3.23 10.59 -7.21
C ALA A 63 4.49 11.35 -7.67
N VAL A 64 5.49 10.66 -8.22
CA VAL A 64 6.73 11.28 -8.73
C VAL A 64 6.44 12.24 -9.89
N LEU A 65 5.51 11.90 -10.79
CA LEU A 65 5.07 12.78 -11.87
C LEU A 65 4.51 14.11 -11.36
N LEU A 66 3.83 14.12 -10.21
CA LEU A 66 3.33 15.34 -9.59
C LEU A 66 4.45 16.13 -8.90
N VAL A 67 5.40 15.42 -8.27
CA VAL A 67 6.51 16.01 -7.51
C VAL A 67 7.52 16.71 -8.42
N ILE A 68 7.96 16.09 -9.53
CA ILE A 68 9.04 16.65 -10.37
C ILE A 68 8.71 18.07 -10.88
N PRO A 69 7.56 18.35 -11.49
CA PRO A 69 7.23 19.69 -11.95
C PRO A 69 7.08 20.69 -10.80
N ALA A 70 6.57 20.24 -9.64
CA ALA A 70 6.41 21.09 -8.46
C ALA A 70 7.74 21.65 -7.95
N TYR A 71 8.79 20.82 -7.96
CA TYR A 71 10.14 21.23 -7.54
C TYR A 71 10.93 21.94 -8.64
N VAL A 72 10.83 21.49 -9.91
CA VAL A 72 11.59 22.07 -11.03
C VAL A 72 11.08 23.46 -11.43
N TYR A 73 9.76 23.64 -11.53
CA TYR A 73 9.18 24.92 -11.97
C TYR A 73 8.91 25.90 -10.82
N ASN A 74 9.13 25.52 -9.56
CA ASN A 74 8.84 26.34 -8.37
C ASN A 74 7.42 26.95 -8.35
N TRP A 75 6.46 26.26 -8.95
CA TRP A 75 5.06 26.69 -8.96
C TRP A 75 4.43 26.42 -7.59
N LYS A 76 4.29 27.48 -6.80
CA LYS A 76 3.76 27.46 -5.42
C LYS A 76 2.47 26.62 -5.23
N PRO A 77 1.45 26.68 -6.12
CA PRO A 77 0.21 25.91 -5.93
C PRO A 77 0.39 24.40 -6.07
N ILE A 78 1.27 23.96 -6.98
CA ILE A 78 1.50 22.53 -7.25
C ILE A 78 2.35 21.91 -6.13
N ARG A 79 3.22 22.72 -5.52
CA ARG A 79 4.06 22.29 -4.39
C ARG A 79 3.24 21.96 -3.14
N GLU A 80 2.16 22.69 -2.86
CA GLU A 80 1.26 22.34 -1.76
C GLU A 80 0.56 21.00 -2.02
N ILE A 81 0.03 20.79 -3.23
CA ILE A 81 -0.64 19.52 -3.60
C ILE A 81 0.33 18.33 -3.54
N ALA A 82 1.59 18.51 -3.97
CA ALA A 82 2.61 17.47 -3.91
C ALA A 82 3.07 17.11 -2.48
N ILE A 83 2.91 18.02 -1.51
CA ILE A 83 3.27 17.79 -0.10
C ILE A 83 2.11 17.14 0.68
N PHE A 84 0.86 17.40 0.29
CA PHE A 84 -0.34 16.77 0.87
C PHE A 84 -0.70 15.42 0.25
N GLY A 85 -0.13 15.09 -0.91
CA GLY A 85 -0.23 13.79 -1.57
C GLY A 85 0.55 12.69 -0.88
#